data_AF-A0A7C3WL79-F1
#
_entry.id   AF-A0A7C3WL79-F1
#
_cell.length_a   1.000
_cell.length_b   1.000
_cell.length_c   1.000
_cell.angle_alpha   90.00
_cell.angle_beta   90.00
_cell.angle_gamma   90.00
#
_symmetry.space_group_name_H-M   'P 1'
#
loop_
_entity.id
_entity.type
_entity.pdbx_description
1 polymer ?
#
loop_
_entity_poly.entity_id
_entity_poly.type
_entity_poly.pdbx_seq_one_letter_code
_entity_poly.pdbx_strand_id
1 'polypeptide(L)'
;MSSESTAGASWSETAKNIIRGGEIMVRVGSLTAVVYGIYWAFKATFDYLHTPLLSLTQLEQILFAVLSFAGAAITILTHDHFCRLGKFRSAGLISLISAAILLIPSFIAGMIMLLGGLLLYVGAEIFHVAKMIIEPREG
;
A
#
# COMPACT_ATOMS: atom_id res chain seq x y z
N MET A 1 -34.51 23.43 10.01
CA MET A 1 -33.02 23.44 10.03
C MET A 1 -32.56 22.09 10.58
N SER A 2 -32.28 21.12 9.71
CA SER A 2 -31.90 19.74 10.12
C SER A 2 -31.12 18.98 9.05
N SER A 3 -30.60 19.65 8.01
CA SER A 3 -29.92 19.02 6.88
C SER A 3 -28.40 18.90 7.05
N GLU A 4 -27.80 19.60 8.00
CA GLU A 4 -26.34 19.63 8.19
C GLU A 4 -25.81 18.40 8.95
N SER A 5 -26.58 17.81 9.87
CA SER A 5 -26.15 16.63 10.64
C SER A 5 -26.13 15.34 9.80
N THR A 6 -27.02 15.22 8.82
CA THR A 6 -27.07 14.07 7.90
C THR A 6 -25.92 14.07 6.89
N ALA A 7 -25.50 15.26 6.43
CA ALA A 7 -24.40 15.38 5.49
C ALA A 7 -23.06 15.00 6.15
N GLY A 8 -22.75 15.53 7.34
CA GLY A 8 -21.52 15.21 8.08
C GLY A 8 -21.40 13.71 8.42
N ALA A 9 -22.51 13.06 8.78
CA ALA A 9 -22.55 11.61 9.01
C ALA A 9 -22.26 10.81 7.73
N SER A 10 -22.84 11.21 6.59
CA SER A 10 -22.63 10.57 5.28
C SER A 10 -21.18 10.65 4.79
N TRP A 11 -20.50 11.79 4.99
CA TRP A 11 -19.10 11.97 4.57
C TRP A 11 -18.13 11.16 5.44
N SER A 12 -18.39 11.06 6.75
CA SER A 12 -17.60 10.24 7.67
C SER A 12 -17.69 8.74 7.32
N GLU A 13 -18.88 8.26 6.97
CA GLU A 13 -19.11 6.86 6.58
C GLU A 13 -18.48 6.53 5.22
N THR A 14 -18.55 7.48 4.28
CA THR A 14 -17.86 7.39 2.99
C THR A 14 -16.34 7.31 3.16
N ALA A 15 -15.77 8.17 4.01
CA ALA A 15 -14.33 8.16 4.30
C ALA A 15 -13.87 6.83 4.91
N LYS A 16 -14.65 6.27 5.86
CA LYS A 16 -14.36 4.95 6.44
C LYS A 16 -14.38 3.83 5.40
N ASN A 17 -15.34 3.84 4.49
CA ASN A 17 -15.42 2.85 3.42
C ASN A 17 -14.25 2.97 2.43
N ILE A 18 -13.85 4.20 2.08
CA ILE A 18 -12.67 4.47 1.24
C ILE A 18 -11.40 3.96 1.92
N ILE A 19 -11.20 4.28 3.21
CA ILE A 19 -10.04 3.82 3.99
C ILE A 19 -10.00 2.30 4.04
N ARG A 20 -11.14 1.65 4.30
CA ARG A 20 -11.22 0.18 4.36
C ARG A 20 -10.92 -0.46 3.00
N GLY A 21 -11.41 0.13 1.91
CA GLY A 21 -11.07 -0.30 0.55
C GLY A 21 -9.57 -0.18 0.28
N GLY A 22 -8.98 0.96 0.64
CA GLY A 22 -7.54 1.19 0.53
C GLY A 22 -6.71 0.19 1.33
N GLU A 23 -7.09 -0.10 2.58
CA GLU A 23 -6.41 -1.09 3.44
C GLU A 23 -6.41 -2.49 2.80
N ILE A 24 -7.55 -2.92 2.26
CA ILE A 24 -7.68 -4.21 1.58
C ILE A 24 -6.80 -4.25 0.34
N MET A 25 -6.83 -3.20 -0.49
CA MET A 25 -6.01 -3.13 -1.70
C MET A 25 -4.51 -3.19 -1.36
N VAL A 26 -4.04 -2.42 -0.37
CA VAL A 26 -2.62 -2.45 0.04
C VAL A 26 -2.21 -3.84 0.52
N ARG A 27 -3.07 -4.55 1.26
CA ARG A 27 -2.81 -5.94 1.68
C ARG A 27 -2.75 -6.91 0.50
N VAL A 28 -3.72 -6.83 -0.42
CA VAL A 28 -3.74 -7.67 -1.63
C VAL A 28 -2.49 -7.42 -2.48
N GLY A 29 -2.12 -6.15 -2.66
CA GLY A 29 -0.91 -5.79 -3.40
C GLY A 29 0.36 -6.29 -2.71
N SER A 30 0.44 -6.23 -1.38
CA SER A 30 1.57 -6.77 -0.61
C SER A 30 1.71 -8.29 -0.77
N LEU A 31 0.58 -9.03 -0.72
CA LEU A 31 0.57 -10.47 -0.99
C LEU A 31 1.00 -10.79 -2.43
N THR A 32 0.53 -9.98 -3.38
CA THR A 32 0.92 -10.12 -4.80
C THR A 32 2.43 -9.90 -4.97
N ALA A 33 3.02 -8.91 -4.28
CA ALA A 33 4.46 -8.68 -4.29
C ALA A 33 5.25 -9.89 -3.76
N VAL A 34 4.75 -10.56 -2.71
CA VAL A 34 5.36 -11.81 -2.21
C VAL A 34 5.36 -12.90 -3.29
N VAL A 35 4.26 -13.07 -4.03
CA VAL A 35 4.19 -14.03 -5.14
C VAL A 35 5.22 -13.70 -6.23
N TYR A 36 5.38 -12.43 -6.59
CA TYR A 36 6.42 -12.00 -7.54
C TYR A 36 7.83 -12.25 -6.99
N GLY A 37 8.08 -11.98 -5.71
CA GLY A 37 9.37 -12.26 -5.08
C GLY A 37 9.76 -13.74 -5.17
N ILE A 38 8.80 -14.62 -4.90
CA ILE A 38 8.97 -16.07 -5.03
C ILE A 38 9.27 -16.45 -6.49
N TYR A 39 8.51 -15.91 -7.45
CA TYR A 39 8.74 -16.15 -8.88
C TYR A 39 10.16 -15.75 -9.31
N TRP A 40 10.62 -14.55 -8.94
CA TRP A 40 11.97 -14.09 -9.29
C TRP A 40 13.06 -14.93 -8.64
N ALA A 41 12.88 -15.35 -7.39
CA ALA A 41 13.83 -16.22 -6.70
C ALA A 41 13.94 -17.61 -7.37
N PHE A 42 12.81 -18.21 -7.74
CA PHE A 42 12.81 -19.47 -8.47
C PHE A 42 13.46 -19.32 -9.85
N LYS A 43 13.12 -18.26 -10.58
CA LYS A 43 13.70 -17.99 -11.90
C LYS A 43 15.23 -17.87 -11.82
N ALA A 44 15.74 -17.11 -10.87
CA ALA A 44 17.19 -16.98 -10.65
C ALA A 44 17.85 -18.32 -10.31
N THR A 45 17.18 -19.14 -9.51
CA THR A 45 17.67 -20.47 -9.12
C THR A 45 17.71 -21.41 -10.33
N PHE A 46 16.65 -21.45 -11.14
CA PHE A 46 16.61 -22.28 -12.35
C PHE A 46 17.65 -21.84 -13.38
N ASP A 47 17.80 -20.54 -13.61
CA ASP A 47 18.79 -20.00 -14.54
C ASP A 47 20.22 -20.32 -14.06
N TYR A 48 20.47 -20.29 -12.74
CA TYR A 48 21.76 -20.67 -12.16
C TYR A 48 22.07 -22.17 -12.30
N LEU A 49 21.07 -23.03 -12.14
CA LEU A 49 21.25 -24.48 -12.30
C LEU A 49 21.61 -24.87 -13.74
N HIS A 50 21.03 -24.20 -14.74
CA HIS A 50 21.32 -24.47 -16.16
C HIS A 50 22.62 -23.81 -16.63
N THR A 51 22.92 -22.63 -16.11
CA THR A 51 24.14 -21.87 -16.43
C THR A 51 24.80 -21.42 -15.14
N PRO A 52 25.73 -22.21 -14.58
CA PRO A 52 26.32 -21.99 -13.26
C PRO A 52 27.37 -20.86 -13.26
N LEU A 53 27.20 -19.87 -14.12
CA LEU A 53 28.01 -18.66 -14.17
C LEU A 53 27.12 -17.47 -13.80
N LEU A 54 27.55 -16.73 -12.76
CA LEU A 54 26.80 -15.60 -12.22
C LEU A 54 26.73 -14.48 -13.25
N SER A 55 25.60 -14.38 -13.94
CA SER A 55 25.36 -13.36 -14.97
C SER A 55 24.68 -12.12 -14.40
N LEU A 56 24.81 -10.98 -15.08
CA LEU A 56 24.11 -9.74 -14.71
C LEU A 56 22.59 -9.95 -14.63
N THR A 57 22.02 -10.78 -15.51
CA THR A 57 20.60 -11.11 -15.52
C THR A 57 20.16 -11.84 -14.24
N GLN A 58 20.96 -12.79 -13.75
CA GLN A 58 20.65 -13.49 -12.49
C GLN A 58 20.73 -12.53 -11.29
N LEU A 59 21.72 -11.62 -11.29
CA LEU A 59 21.84 -10.60 -10.25
C LEU A 59 20.62 -9.66 -10.23
N GLU A 60 20.14 -9.25 -11.41
CA GLU A 60 18.92 -8.44 -11.57
C GLU A 60 17.69 -9.19 -11.03
N GLN A 61 17.53 -10.46 -11.36
CA GLN A 61 16.42 -11.29 -10.84
C GLN A 61 16.47 -11.45 -9.32
N ILE A 62 17.66 -11.66 -8.74
CA ILE A 62 17.84 -11.71 -7.28
C ILE A 62 17.48 -10.36 -6.67
N LEU A 63 17.93 -9.25 -7.27
CA LEU A 63 17.58 -7.91 -6.80
C LEU A 63 16.06 -7.67 -6.85
N PHE A 64 15.39 -8.09 -7.92
CA PHE A 64 13.93 -7.99 -8.03
C PHE A 64 13.21 -8.84 -6.99
N ALA A 65 13.70 -10.04 -6.69
CA ALA A 65 13.17 -10.86 -5.61
C ALA A 65 13.31 -10.14 -4.26
N VAL A 66 14.51 -9.63 -3.95
CA VAL A 66 14.80 -8.91 -2.70
C VAL A 66 13.93 -7.66 -2.57
N LEU A 67 13.82 -6.84 -3.62
CA LEU A 67 12.98 -5.64 -3.62
C LEU A 67 11.50 -5.99 -3.42
N SER A 68 11.03 -7.09 -4.03
CA SER A 68 9.64 -7.56 -3.88
C SER A 68 9.34 -7.97 -2.44
N PHE A 69 10.22 -8.77 -1.82
CA PHE A 69 10.06 -9.19 -0.44
C PHE A 69 10.24 -8.04 0.55
N ALA A 70 11.24 -7.18 0.34
CA ALA A 70 11.48 -6.03 1.21
C ALA A 70 10.31 -5.03 1.14
N GLY A 71 9.81 -4.72 -0.06
CA GLY A 71 8.65 -3.86 -0.25
C GLY A 71 7.40 -4.42 0.41
N ALA A 72 7.13 -5.72 0.26
CA ALA A 72 6.03 -6.38 0.94
C ALA A 72 6.18 -6.36 2.47
N ALA A 73 7.37 -6.69 2.99
CA ALA A 73 7.64 -6.74 4.42
C ALA A 73 7.52 -5.36 5.08
N ILE A 74 8.14 -4.33 4.48
CA ILE A 74 8.04 -2.93 4.94
C ILE A 74 6.57 -2.54 4.97
N THR A 75 5.83 -2.82 3.89
CA THR A 75 4.40 -2.47 3.83
C THR A 75 3.63 -3.18 4.93
N ILE A 76 3.69 -4.50 5.04
CA ILE A 76 2.92 -5.26 6.03
C ILE A 76 3.23 -4.79 7.46
N LEU A 77 4.51 -4.63 7.83
CA LEU A 77 4.90 -4.25 9.18
C LEU A 77 4.50 -2.82 9.53
N THR A 78 4.75 -1.87 8.63
CA THR A 78 4.51 -0.46 8.91
C THR A 78 3.03 -0.09 8.70
N HIS A 79 2.42 -0.54 7.61
CA HIS A 79 1.03 -0.25 7.29
C HIS A 79 0.09 -0.76 8.37
N ASP A 80 0.23 -2.02 8.82
CA ASP A 80 -0.63 -2.54 9.89
C ASP A 80 -0.40 -1.80 11.21
N HIS A 81 0.83 -1.40 11.51
CA HIS A 81 1.13 -0.59 12.69
C HIS A 81 0.43 0.78 12.63
N PHE A 82 0.56 1.50 11.52
CA PHE A 82 -0.05 2.83 11.37
C PHE A 82 -1.58 2.77 11.26
N CYS A 83 -2.15 1.77 10.60
CA CYS A 83 -3.60 1.57 10.54
C CYS A 83 -4.18 1.28 11.93
N ARG A 84 -3.50 0.47 12.76
CA ARG A 84 -3.93 0.23 14.17
C ARG A 84 -3.88 1.50 15.02
N LEU A 85 -2.93 2.39 14.75
CA LEU A 85 -2.85 3.69 15.42
C LEU A 85 -3.82 4.74 14.86
N GLY A 86 -4.64 4.40 13.85
CA GLY A 86 -5.52 5.35 13.16
C GLY A 86 -4.78 6.41 12.33
N LYS A 87 -3.48 6.22 12.09
CA LYS A 87 -2.62 7.13 11.31
C LYS A 87 -2.67 6.78 9.82
N PHE A 88 -3.86 6.81 9.24
CA PHE A 88 -4.13 6.37 7.86
C PHE A 88 -3.36 7.18 6.81
N ARG A 89 -3.11 8.47 7.05
CA ARG A 89 -2.28 9.30 6.16
C ARG A 89 -0.85 8.77 6.04
N SER A 90 -0.23 8.43 7.16
CA SER A 90 1.12 7.85 7.19
C SER A 90 1.16 6.45 6.58
N ALA A 91 0.14 5.62 6.86
CA ALA A 91 -0.01 4.31 6.24
C ALA A 91 -0.11 4.43 4.70
N GLY A 92 -0.93 5.36 4.21
CA GLY A 92 -1.07 5.70 2.79
C GLY A 92 0.27 6.11 2.16
N LEU A 93 0.99 7.06 2.77
CA LEU A 93 2.30 7.50 2.25
C LEU A 93 3.33 6.37 2.15
N ILE A 94 3.42 5.51 3.17
CA ILE A 94 4.38 4.40 3.16
C ILE A 94 4.00 3.37 2.09
N SER A 95 2.70 3.09 1.93
CA SER A 95 2.23 2.20 0.87
C SER A 95 2.50 2.78 -0.52
N LEU A 96 2.40 4.09 -0.72
CA LEU A 96 2.75 4.75 -1.98
C LEU A 96 4.25 4.67 -2.29
N ILE A 97 5.11 4.90 -1.29
CA ILE A 97 6.56 4.77 -1.43
C ILE A 97 6.92 3.32 -1.78
N SER A 98 6.35 2.36 -1.05
CA SER A 98 6.60 0.94 -1.29
C SER A 98 6.07 0.51 -2.65
N ALA A 99 4.90 1.01 -3.07
CA ALA A 99 4.34 0.78 -4.39
C ALA A 99 5.27 1.29 -5.51
N ALA A 100 5.84 2.49 -5.37
CA ALA A 100 6.75 3.06 -6.36
C ALA A 100 7.99 2.19 -6.58
N ILE A 101 8.54 1.61 -5.50
CA ILE A 101 9.66 0.66 -5.58
C ILE A 101 9.20 -0.62 -6.30
N LEU A 102 8.02 -1.12 -5.96
CA LEU A 102 7.46 -2.37 -6.48
C LEU A 102 6.98 -2.29 -7.93
N LEU A 103 6.80 -1.11 -8.51
CA LEU A 103 6.40 -0.96 -9.91
C LEU A 103 7.41 -1.57 -10.90
N ILE A 104 8.70 -1.59 -10.54
CA ILE A 104 9.76 -2.16 -11.37
C ILE A 104 9.75 -3.70 -11.30
N PRO A 105 9.94 -4.34 -10.14
CA PRO A 105 10.02 -5.80 -10.06
C PRO A 105 8.63 -6.48 -10.13
N SER A 106 7.55 -5.78 -9.80
CA SER A 106 6.22 -6.37 -9.58
C SER A 106 5.11 -5.40 -9.94
N PHE A 107 5.00 -5.06 -11.23
CA PHE A 107 4.11 -4.01 -11.74
C PHE A 107 2.67 -4.10 -11.20
N ILE A 108 2.04 -5.28 -11.25
CA ILE A 108 0.66 -5.47 -10.78
C ILE A 108 0.53 -5.19 -9.29
N ALA A 109 1.47 -5.69 -8.48
CA ALA A 109 1.50 -5.44 -7.03
C ALA A 109 1.67 -3.94 -6.74
N GLY A 110 2.61 -3.29 -7.43
CA GLY A 110 2.83 -1.85 -7.34
C GLY A 110 1.58 -1.05 -7.67
N MET A 111 0.90 -1.36 -8.78
CA MET A 111 -0.34 -0.67 -9.17
C MET A 111 -1.46 -0.82 -8.15
N ILE A 112 -1.70 -2.03 -7.65
CA ILE A 112 -2.73 -2.28 -6.63
C ILE A 112 -2.42 -1.52 -5.34
N MET A 113 -1.16 -1.57 -4.88
CA MET A 113 -0.74 -0.84 -3.68
C MET A 113 -0.79 0.67 -3.88
N LEU A 114 -0.47 1.18 -5.07
CA LEU A 114 -0.50 2.61 -5.37
C LEU A 114 -1.95 3.14 -5.29
N LEU A 115 -2.89 2.42 -5.91
CA LEU A 115 -4.31 2.76 -5.81
C LEU A 115 -4.82 2.65 -4.37
N GLY A 116 -4.46 1.58 -3.66
CA GLY A 116 -4.84 1.40 -2.25
C GLY A 116 -4.28 2.50 -1.34
N GLY A 117 -3.01 2.87 -1.52
CA GLY A 117 -2.35 3.93 -0.78
C GLY A 117 -2.92 5.31 -1.05
N LEU A 118 -3.31 5.58 -2.30
CA LEU A 118 -4.01 6.80 -2.68
C LEU A 118 -5.39 6.87 -2.00
N LEU A 119 -6.15 5.78 -2.00
CA LEU A 119 -7.45 5.71 -1.31
C LEU A 119 -7.29 5.95 0.19
N LEU A 120 -6.28 5.36 0.84
CA LEU A 120 -5.98 5.62 2.26
C LEU A 120 -5.65 7.09 2.51
N TYR A 121 -4.81 7.69 1.66
CA TYR A 121 -4.41 9.08 1.80
C TYR A 121 -5.60 10.03 1.63
N VAL A 122 -6.37 9.86 0.55
CA VAL A 122 -7.56 10.68 0.26
C VAL A 122 -8.63 10.47 1.33
N GLY A 123 -8.90 9.23 1.72
CA GLY A 123 -9.86 8.91 2.76
C GLY A 123 -9.49 9.51 4.11
N ALA A 124 -8.20 9.51 4.47
CA ALA A 124 -7.70 10.16 5.67
C ALA A 124 -7.92 11.68 5.65
N GLU A 125 -7.70 12.33 4.50
CA GLU A 125 -7.93 13.77 4.37
C GLU A 125 -9.42 14.14 4.38
N ILE A 126 -10.28 13.34 3.74
CA ILE A 126 -11.74 13.55 3.82
C ILE A 126 -12.21 13.43 5.28
N PHE A 127 -11.70 12.43 6.02
CA PHE A 127 -12.04 12.26 7.44
C PHE A 127 -11.54 13.43 8.30
N HIS A 128 -10.32 13.92 8.04
CA HIS A 128 -9.76 15.07 8.74
C HIS A 128 -10.56 16.36 8.47
N VAL A 129 -10.91 16.62 7.21
CA VAL A 129 -11.74 17.77 6.82
C VAL A 129 -13.14 17.67 7.41
N ALA A 130 -13.79 16.51 7.34
CA ALA A 130 -15.11 16.29 7.94
C ALA A 130 -15.08 16.53 9.46
N LYS A 131 -14.03 16.10 10.15
CA LYS A 131 -13.85 16.38 11.58
C LYS A 131 -13.74 17.88 11.88
N MET A 132 -12.95 18.62 11.09
CA MET A 132 -12.80 20.07 11.25
C MET A 132 -14.10 20.86 11.01
N ILE A 133 -15.00 20.35 10.17
CA ILE A 133 -16.30 20.98 9.91
C ILE A 133 -17.28 20.75 11.07
N ILE A 134 -17.17 19.61 11.77
CA ILE A 134 -18.07 19.21 12.87
C ILE A 134 -17.62 19.81 14.21
N GLU A 135 -16.31 20.03 14.40
CA GLU A 135 -15.74 20.78 15.53
C GLU A 135 -15.39 22.22 15.07
N PRO A 136 -16.35 23.15 14.93
CA PRO A 136 -15.96 24.55 14.87
C PRO A 136 -15.26 24.84 16.21
N ARG A 137 -14.02 25.33 16.13
CA ARG A 137 -13.26 25.79 17.30
C ARG A 137 -14.18 26.64 18.18
N GLU A 138 -14.51 26.14 19.37
CA GLU A 138 -14.85 27.02 20.48
C GLU A 138 -13.56 27.80 20.78
N GLY A 139 -13.56 29.06 20.38
CA GLY A 139 -12.46 30.00 20.53
C GLY A 139 -12.82 31.35 19.93
#